data_AF-A0A2M8K6V2-F1
#
_entry.id   AF-A0A2M8K6V2-F1
#
_cell.length_a   1.000
_cell.length_b   1.000
_cell.length_c   1.000
_cell.angle_alpha   90.00
_cell.angle_beta   90.00
_cell.angle_gamma   90.00
#
_symmetry.space_group_name_H-M   'P 1'
#
loop_
_entity.id
_entity.type
_entity.pdbx_description
1 polymer ?
#
loop_
_entity_poly.entity_id
_entity_poly.type
_entity_poly.pdbx_seq_one_letter_code
_entity_poly.pdbx_strand_id
1 'polypeptide(L)'
;MSLNGKTTASTTTDTVIKNTRPFFPDIELQAFIENYRLPGEYNEAPLIYELTGAMRHVNEELTDDVLVLQSVIVAETLAAFDEELVAVYQAAVMHWARSGLIKYFETINRKAAAEIQGERNEIIVTEWKSEAQSCIDMLSKRILEVAADSGALGIGRREYADGFRASII
;
A
#
# COMPACT_ATOMS: atom_id res chain seq x y z
N MET A 1 33.34 34.23 -5.74
CA MET A 1 32.76 32.97 -6.28
C MET A 1 32.35 32.15 -5.06
N SER A 2 31.12 32.31 -4.54
CA SER A 2 29.91 31.51 -4.88
C SER A 2 30.10 30.04 -4.46
N LEU A 3 29.25 29.36 -3.66
CA LEU A 3 28.03 29.68 -2.91
C LEU A 3 27.78 28.47 -1.97
N ASN A 4 27.57 28.73 -0.68
CA ASN A 4 27.02 27.90 0.40
C ASN A 4 26.95 26.36 0.22
N GLY A 5 27.77 25.68 1.02
CA GLY A 5 27.62 24.26 1.33
C GLY A 5 26.30 23.96 2.05
N LYS A 6 25.27 23.59 1.27
CA LYS A 6 24.22 22.72 1.77
C LYS A 6 24.65 21.27 1.59
N THR A 7 25.53 20.80 2.46
CA THR A 7 25.56 19.38 2.81
C THR A 7 24.39 19.11 3.75
N THR A 8 23.16 19.22 3.26
CA THR A 8 22.07 18.43 3.81
C THR A 8 22.12 17.11 3.08
N ALA A 9 23.15 16.32 3.39
CA ALA A 9 23.01 14.88 3.42
C ALA A 9 21.99 14.63 4.54
N SER A 10 20.71 14.78 4.21
CA SER A 10 19.63 14.48 5.13
C SER A 10 19.66 12.97 5.28
N THR A 11 20.30 12.56 6.36
CA THR A 11 20.05 11.37 7.16
C THR A 11 19.28 10.28 6.41
N THR A 12 20.03 9.28 5.94
CA THR A 12 19.52 7.96 5.59
C THR A 12 18.57 7.52 6.69
N THR A 13 17.27 7.62 6.45
CA THR A 13 16.30 7.22 7.46
C THR A 13 16.02 5.75 7.30
N ASP A 14 16.79 4.95 8.04
CA ASP A 14 16.52 3.53 8.37
C ASP A 14 15.27 3.42 9.28
N THR A 15 14.24 4.23 8.99
CA THR A 15 12.98 4.22 9.71
C THR A 15 12.13 3.10 9.17
N VAL A 16 11.96 2.08 10.01
CA VAL A 16 11.07 0.95 9.75
C VAL A 16 9.71 1.28 10.36
N ILE A 17 8.70 1.38 9.51
CA ILE A 17 7.31 1.57 9.92
C ILE A 17 6.75 0.20 10.27
N LYS A 18 6.50 0.00 11.56
CA LYS A 18 5.97 -1.26 12.08
C LYS A 18 4.51 -1.43 11.72
N ASN A 19 4.18 -2.63 11.28
CA ASN A 19 2.81 -3.02 11.05
C ASN A 19 2.07 -3.23 12.37
N THR A 20 0.82 -2.78 12.45
CA THR A 20 -0.03 -3.00 13.64
C THR A 20 -0.49 -4.44 13.75
N ARG A 21 -0.51 -5.17 12.63
CA ARG A 21 -0.89 -6.58 12.58
C ARG A 21 0.31 -7.45 12.24
N PRO A 22 0.62 -8.46 13.06
CA PRO A 22 1.85 -9.26 12.92
C PRO A 22 1.86 -10.13 11.65
N PHE A 23 0.70 -10.40 11.05
CA PHE A 23 0.62 -11.16 9.81
C PHE A 23 1.28 -10.43 8.63
N PHE A 24 1.14 -9.11 8.56
CA PHE A 24 1.64 -8.33 7.43
C PHE A 24 3.07 -7.81 7.70
N PRO A 25 3.91 -7.69 6.66
CA PRO A 25 5.29 -7.26 6.81
C PRO A 25 5.38 -5.78 7.21
N ASP A 26 6.48 -5.44 7.87
CA ASP A 26 6.89 -4.05 8.10
C ASP A 26 7.38 -3.40 6.80
N ILE A 27 7.38 -2.07 6.76
CA ILE A 27 7.78 -1.30 5.57
C ILE A 27 8.89 -0.33 5.91
N GLU A 28 9.96 -0.37 5.13
CA GLU A 28 11.06 0.58 5.22
C GLU A 28 10.73 1.88 4.48
N LEU A 29 10.87 3.01 5.16
CA LEU A 29 10.67 4.32 4.57
C LEU A 29 11.69 4.59 3.45
N GLN A 30 12.92 4.11 3.61
CA GLN A 30 13.97 4.22 2.61
C GLN A 30 13.58 3.52 1.29
N ALA A 31 13.02 2.30 1.36
CA ALA A 31 12.55 1.58 0.18
C ALA A 31 11.44 2.35 -0.56
N PHE A 32 10.57 3.05 0.18
CA PHE A 32 9.54 3.90 -0.41
C PHE A 32 10.13 5.14 -1.11
N ILE A 33 11.13 5.79 -0.52
CA ILE A 33 11.82 6.94 -1.13
C ILE A 33 12.52 6.51 -2.43
N GLU A 34 13.22 5.38 -2.41
CA GLU A 34 13.99 4.87 -3.54
C GLU A 34 13.10 4.42 -4.70
N ASN A 35 12.05 3.64 -4.41
CA ASN A 35 11.14 3.10 -5.43
C ASN A 35 10.44 4.20 -6.25
N TYR A 36 10.09 5.32 -5.61
CA TYR A 36 9.37 6.42 -6.27
C TYR A 36 10.21 7.64 -6.54
N ARG A 37 11.53 7.58 -6.26
CA ARG A 37 12.49 8.68 -6.44
C ARG A 37 11.98 9.98 -5.81
N LEU A 38 11.48 9.88 -4.59
CA LEU A 38 10.95 11.02 -3.86
C LEU A 38 12.09 12.00 -3.54
N PRO A 39 11.94 13.31 -3.80
CA PRO A 39 12.93 14.31 -3.41
C PRO A 39 13.34 14.21 -1.94
N GLY A 40 14.64 14.17 -1.65
CA GLY A 40 15.16 14.16 -0.27
C GLY A 40 14.87 15.43 0.55
N GLU A 41 14.15 16.39 -0.02
CA GLU A 41 13.59 17.57 0.66
C GLU A 41 12.28 17.27 1.39
N TYR A 42 11.71 16.07 1.22
CA TYR A 42 10.52 15.67 1.95
C TYR A 42 10.78 15.70 3.45
N ASN A 43 9.87 16.37 4.16
CA ASN A 43 9.76 16.17 5.59
C ASN A 43 9.31 14.71 5.83
N GLU A 44 9.97 14.01 6.74
CA GLU A 44 9.68 12.60 7.04
C GLU A 44 8.27 12.41 7.60
N ALA A 45 7.76 13.41 8.32
CA ALA A 45 6.45 13.35 8.96
C ALA A 45 5.27 13.03 8.01
N PRO A 46 5.06 13.73 6.87
CA PRO A 46 4.01 13.38 5.91
C PRO A 46 4.25 12.02 5.24
N LEU A 47 5.50 11.61 5.00
CA LEU A 47 5.80 10.29 4.43
C LEU A 47 5.35 9.16 5.38
N ILE A 48 5.72 9.26 6.66
CA ILE A 48 5.31 8.30 7.70
C ILE A 48 3.80 8.29 7.86
N TYR A 49 3.16 9.47 7.86
CA TYR A 49 1.71 9.57 8.00
C TYR A 49 0.96 8.86 6.86
N GLU A 50 1.32 9.13 5.60
CA GLU A 50 0.66 8.49 4.45
C GLU A 50 0.96 7.00 4.37
N LEU A 51 2.19 6.56 4.65
CA LEU A 51 2.53 5.13 4.71
C LEU A 51 1.75 4.41 5.80
N THR A 52 1.66 4.97 7.00
CA THR A 52 0.91 4.37 8.12
C THR A 52 -0.59 4.29 7.79
N GLY A 53 -1.14 5.33 7.18
CA GLY A 53 -2.53 5.35 6.71
C GLY A 53 -2.79 4.30 5.62
N ALA A 54 -1.87 4.17 4.67
CA ALA A 54 -1.94 3.17 3.61
C ALA A 54 -1.85 1.73 4.14
N MET A 55 -0.91 1.45 5.06
CA MET A 55 -0.80 0.15 5.72
C MET A 55 -2.12 -0.22 6.41
N ARG A 56 -2.70 0.73 7.15
CA ARG A 56 -3.99 0.51 7.82
C ARG A 56 -5.09 0.17 6.83
N HIS A 57 -5.20 0.91 5.73
CA HIS A 57 -6.23 0.67 4.71
C HIS A 57 -6.09 -0.71 4.06
N VAL A 58 -4.88 -1.06 3.60
CA VAL A 58 -4.61 -2.37 2.97
C VAL A 58 -4.88 -3.51 3.95
N ASN A 59 -4.48 -3.34 5.21
CA ASN A 59 -4.74 -4.33 6.27
C ASN A 59 -6.23 -4.52 6.55
N GLU A 60 -7.00 -3.43 6.55
CA GLU A 60 -8.45 -3.48 6.78
C GLU A 60 -9.14 -4.27 5.66
N GLU A 61 -8.82 -3.99 4.39
CA GLU A 61 -9.36 -4.74 3.23
C GLU A 61 -9.00 -6.23 3.25
N LEU A 62 -7.78 -6.59 3.66
CA LEU A 62 -7.31 -7.98 3.67
C LEU A 62 -7.63 -8.72 4.98
N THR A 63 -8.23 -8.06 5.97
CA THR A 63 -8.50 -8.67 7.29
C THR A 63 -9.29 -9.96 7.17
N ASP A 64 -10.40 -9.89 6.46
CA ASP A 64 -11.38 -10.95 6.43
C ASP A 64 -10.82 -12.17 5.70
N ASP A 65 -10.10 -11.94 4.60
CA ASP A 65 -9.42 -12.98 3.84
C ASP A 65 -8.35 -13.69 4.68
N VAL A 66 -7.57 -12.93 5.45
CA VAL A 66 -6.55 -13.49 6.36
C VAL A 66 -7.21 -14.30 7.48
N LEU A 67 -8.34 -13.84 8.04
CA LEU A 67 -9.07 -14.61 9.05
C LEU A 67 -9.62 -15.92 8.47
N VAL A 68 -10.11 -15.91 7.24
CA VAL A 68 -10.53 -17.13 6.53
C VAL A 68 -9.35 -18.08 6.34
N LEU A 69 -8.21 -17.58 5.89
CA LEU A 69 -6.98 -18.38 5.76
C LEU A 69 -6.55 -18.99 7.10
N GLN A 70 -6.47 -18.16 8.15
CA GLN A 70 -6.01 -18.57 9.48
C GLN A 70 -6.95 -19.55 10.19
N SER A 71 -8.21 -19.66 9.73
CA SER A 71 -9.14 -20.68 10.22
C SER A 71 -8.74 -22.11 9.82
N VAL A 72 -7.89 -22.26 8.80
CA VAL A 72 -7.51 -23.56 8.23
C VAL A 72 -6.00 -23.77 8.18
N ILE A 73 -5.22 -22.71 7.96
CA ILE A 73 -3.76 -22.75 7.91
C ILE A 73 -3.19 -21.95 9.07
N VAL A 74 -2.27 -22.55 9.82
CA VAL A 74 -1.51 -21.84 10.86
C VAL A 74 -0.35 -21.08 10.20
N ALA A 75 -0.67 -19.96 9.57
CA ALA A 75 0.31 -19.02 9.03
C ALA A 75 0.36 -17.78 9.93
N GLU A 76 1.48 -17.63 10.66
CA GLU A 76 1.69 -16.50 11.56
C GLU A 76 2.09 -15.22 10.82
N THR A 77 2.73 -15.34 9.65
CA THR A 77 3.20 -14.22 8.84
C THR A 77 2.92 -14.46 7.35
N LEU A 78 2.78 -13.38 6.59
CA LEU A 78 2.60 -13.42 5.14
C LEU A 78 3.80 -14.08 4.45
N ALA A 79 5.02 -13.83 4.93
CA ALA A 79 6.22 -14.47 4.38
C ALA A 79 6.25 -15.98 4.62
N ALA A 80 5.71 -16.47 5.75
CA ALA A 80 5.58 -17.90 6.01
C ALA A 80 4.47 -18.56 5.19
N PHE A 81 3.48 -17.78 4.74
CA PHE A 81 2.42 -18.23 3.85
C PHE A 81 2.91 -18.27 2.40
N ASP A 82 3.38 -17.13 1.89
CA ASP A 82 3.89 -16.95 0.54
C ASP A 82 4.83 -15.74 0.49
N GLU A 83 6.11 -16.00 0.22
CA GLU A 83 7.16 -14.97 0.15
C GLU A 83 6.94 -14.01 -1.03
N GLU A 84 6.37 -14.48 -2.15
CA GLU A 84 6.15 -13.62 -3.33
C GLU A 84 5.09 -12.55 -3.06
N LEU A 85 4.10 -12.86 -2.20
CA LEU A 85 3.04 -11.94 -1.83
C LEU A 85 3.53 -10.78 -0.94
N VAL A 86 4.69 -10.91 -0.30
CA VAL A 86 5.30 -9.84 0.49
C VAL A 86 5.59 -8.63 -0.39
N ALA A 87 6.18 -8.84 -1.57
CA ALA A 87 6.48 -7.77 -2.51
C ALA A 87 5.19 -7.12 -3.06
N VAL A 88 4.15 -7.93 -3.31
CA VAL A 88 2.84 -7.44 -3.78
C VAL A 88 2.16 -6.58 -2.71
N TYR A 89 2.25 -6.97 -1.43
CA TYR A 89 1.75 -6.19 -0.31
C TYR A 89 2.49 -4.85 -0.18
N GLN A 90 3.82 -4.88 -0.23
CA GLN A 90 4.63 -3.66 -0.19
C GLN A 90 4.27 -2.73 -1.33
N ALA A 91 4.13 -3.24 -2.56
CA ALA A 91 3.67 -2.45 -3.70
C ALA A 91 2.29 -1.84 -3.44
N ALA A 92 1.30 -2.62 -2.99
CA ALA A 92 -0.06 -2.13 -2.72
C ALA A 92 -0.05 -0.94 -1.75
N VAL A 93 0.67 -1.08 -0.64
CA VAL A 93 0.78 -0.02 0.37
C VAL A 93 1.49 1.21 -0.19
N MET A 94 2.59 1.00 -0.91
CA MET A 94 3.35 2.12 -1.45
C MET A 94 2.60 2.88 -2.55
N HIS A 95 1.89 2.21 -3.46
CA HIS A 95 1.06 2.86 -4.48
C HIS A 95 -0.06 3.69 -3.82
N TRP A 96 -0.68 3.16 -2.76
CA TRP A 96 -1.70 3.90 -2.01
C TRP A 96 -1.13 5.13 -1.28
N ALA A 97 -0.01 4.96 -0.58
CA ALA A 97 0.69 6.06 0.11
C ALA A 97 1.12 7.15 -0.87
N ARG A 98 1.61 6.76 -2.05
CA ARG A 98 2.01 7.68 -3.12
C ARG A 98 0.84 8.54 -3.61
N SER A 99 -0.36 7.95 -3.74
CA SER A 99 -1.57 8.70 -4.10
C SER A 99 -1.92 9.76 -3.06
N GLY A 100 -1.72 9.45 -1.77
CA GLY A 100 -1.93 10.37 -0.66
C GLY A 100 -0.92 11.52 -0.63
N LEU A 101 0.28 11.32 -1.18
CA LEU A 101 1.32 12.35 -1.19
C LEU A 101 1.03 13.51 -2.15
N ILE A 102 0.21 13.32 -3.18
CA ILE A 102 -0.10 14.33 -4.21
C ILE A 102 -0.58 15.66 -3.59
N LYS A 103 -1.39 15.60 -2.53
CA LYS A 103 -1.89 16.80 -1.84
C LYS A 103 -0.77 17.66 -1.23
N TYR A 104 0.35 17.05 -0.84
CA TYR A 104 1.50 17.79 -0.30
C TYR A 104 2.33 18.44 -1.41
N PHE A 105 2.40 17.86 -2.60
CA PHE A 105 3.08 18.48 -3.76
C PHE A 105 2.44 19.82 -4.16
N GLU A 106 1.11 19.91 -4.11
CA GLU A 106 0.38 21.15 -4.45
C GLU A 106 0.70 22.32 -3.52
N THR A 107 0.96 22.02 -2.24
CA THR A 107 1.31 23.05 -1.26
C THR A 107 2.72 23.60 -1.45
N ILE A 108 3.63 22.80 -2.02
CA ILE A 108 5.03 23.17 -2.26
C ILE A 108 5.18 24.00 -3.54
N ASN A 109 4.40 23.71 -4.60
CA ASN A 109 4.53 24.35 -5.93
C ASN A 109 3.61 25.57 -6.17
N ARG A 110 3.32 26.39 -5.14
CA ARG A 110 2.35 27.52 -5.19
C ARG A 110 2.76 28.76 -6.04
N LYS A 111 3.18 28.59 -7.30
CA LYS A 111 3.18 29.68 -8.29
C LYS A 111 2.65 29.23 -9.66
N ALA A 112 1.42 29.67 -9.96
CA ALA A 112 0.85 29.96 -11.28
C ALA A 112 0.20 28.86 -12.15
N ALA A 113 0.21 27.57 -11.81
CA ALA A 113 -0.36 26.51 -12.68
C ALA A 113 -1.42 25.61 -12.01
N ALA A 114 -2.25 26.16 -11.11
CA ALA A 114 -3.07 25.35 -10.19
C ALA A 114 -4.23 24.55 -10.83
N GLU A 115 -4.83 25.03 -11.93
CA GLU A 115 -6.08 24.44 -12.46
C GLU A 115 -5.82 23.24 -13.39
N ILE A 116 -4.90 23.39 -14.36
CA ILE A 116 -4.46 22.29 -15.26
C ILE A 116 -3.72 21.19 -14.48
N GLN A 117 -3.05 21.56 -13.39
CA GLN A 117 -2.36 20.60 -12.53
C GLN A 117 -3.35 19.79 -11.68
N GLY A 118 -4.50 20.36 -11.29
CA GLY A 118 -5.54 19.67 -10.53
C GLY A 118 -6.14 18.49 -11.29
N GLU A 119 -6.56 18.70 -12.55
CA GLU A 119 -7.12 17.62 -13.40
C GLU A 119 -6.10 16.50 -13.63
N ARG A 120 -4.83 16.84 -13.89
CA ARG A 120 -3.76 15.85 -14.06
C ARG A 120 -3.48 15.08 -12.77
N ASN A 121 -3.47 15.76 -11.64
CA ASN A 121 -3.27 15.14 -10.33
C ASN A 121 -4.41 14.17 -10.02
N GLU A 122 -5.66 14.51 -10.33
CA GLU A 122 -6.81 13.63 -10.14
C GLU A 122 -6.69 12.35 -10.97
N ILE A 123 -6.33 12.46 -12.26
CA ILE A 123 -6.08 11.30 -13.12
C ILE A 123 -4.98 10.42 -12.53
N ILE A 124 -3.86 10.99 -12.12
CA ILE A 124 -2.73 10.24 -11.55
C ILE A 124 -3.11 9.55 -10.23
N VAL A 125 -3.90 10.22 -9.37
CA VAL A 125 -4.42 9.61 -8.13
C VAL A 125 -5.28 8.39 -8.47
N THR A 126 -6.14 8.49 -9.50
CA THR A 126 -6.99 7.36 -9.90
C THR A 126 -6.18 6.18 -10.43
N GLU A 127 -5.11 6.43 -11.20
CA GLU A 127 -4.23 5.39 -11.71
C GLU A 127 -3.52 4.65 -10.58
N TRP A 128 -2.83 5.37 -9.68
CA TRP A 128 -2.10 4.73 -8.58
C TRP A 128 -3.01 4.01 -7.58
N LYS A 129 -4.23 4.53 -7.36
CA LYS A 129 -5.23 3.81 -6.56
C LYS A 129 -5.72 2.55 -7.25
N SER A 130 -5.89 2.56 -8.58
CA SER A 130 -6.29 1.36 -9.32
C SER A 130 -5.18 0.30 -9.35
N GLU A 131 -3.92 0.71 -9.47
CA GLU A 131 -2.75 -0.18 -9.31
C GLU A 131 -2.71 -0.80 -7.91
N ALA A 132 -2.87 0.01 -6.85
CA ALA A 132 -2.93 -0.47 -5.48
C ALA A 132 -4.08 -1.47 -5.29
N GLN A 133 -5.27 -1.16 -5.83
CA GLN A 133 -6.42 -2.06 -5.75
C GLN A 133 -6.17 -3.38 -6.49
N SER A 134 -5.53 -3.34 -7.66
CA SER A 134 -5.14 -4.54 -8.40
C SER A 134 -4.23 -5.45 -7.57
N CYS A 135 -3.27 -4.87 -6.83
CA CYS A 135 -2.41 -5.63 -5.92
C CYS A 135 -3.20 -6.23 -4.73
N ILE A 136 -4.15 -5.47 -4.15
CA ILE A 136 -5.04 -5.98 -3.08
C ILE A 136 -5.92 -7.12 -3.60
N ASP A 137 -6.48 -6.97 -4.80
CA ASP A 137 -7.31 -7.99 -5.45
C ASP A 137 -6.50 -9.25 -5.77
N MET A 138 -5.22 -9.10 -6.14
CA MET A 138 -4.32 -10.23 -6.36
C MET A 138 -4.00 -10.95 -5.04
N LEU A 139 -3.72 -10.21 -3.96
CA LEU A 139 -3.48 -10.76 -2.63
C LEU A 139 -4.69 -11.52 -2.09
N SER A 140 -5.86 -10.89 -2.11
CA SER A 140 -7.12 -11.50 -1.66
C SER A 140 -7.43 -12.78 -2.44
N LYS A 141 -7.34 -12.75 -3.77
CA LYS A 141 -7.54 -13.95 -4.60
C LYS A 141 -6.62 -15.09 -4.22
N ARG A 142 -5.32 -14.83 -4.05
CA ARG A 142 -4.35 -15.86 -3.68
C ARG A 142 -4.61 -16.43 -2.29
N ILE A 143 -4.88 -15.57 -1.32
CA ILE A 143 -5.21 -15.97 0.05
C ILE A 143 -6.46 -16.86 0.05
N LEU A 144 -7.51 -16.45 -0.66
CA LEU A 144 -8.78 -17.19 -0.74
C LEU A 144 -8.69 -18.47 -1.57
N GLU A 145 -7.88 -18.51 -2.63
CA GLU A 145 -7.60 -19.72 -3.40
C GLU A 145 -6.97 -20.79 -2.51
N VAL A 146 -5.91 -20.46 -1.79
CA VAL A 146 -5.24 -21.42 -0.90
C VAL A 146 -6.12 -21.81 0.28
N ALA A 147 -6.91 -20.88 0.82
CA ALA A 147 -7.90 -21.19 1.85
C ALA A 147 -8.98 -22.15 1.33
N ALA A 148 -9.45 -21.96 0.08
CA ALA A 148 -10.42 -22.86 -0.55
C ALA A 148 -9.84 -24.26 -0.72
N ASP A 149 -8.63 -24.37 -1.26
CA ASP A 149 -7.94 -25.65 -1.48
C ASP A 149 -7.69 -26.41 -0.17
N SER A 150 -7.52 -25.67 0.93
CA SER A 150 -7.34 -26.24 2.26
C SER A 150 -8.66 -26.59 2.96
N GLY A 151 -9.81 -26.26 2.36
CA GLY A 151 -11.14 -26.62 2.83
C GLY A 151 -11.86 -25.56 3.68
N ALA A 152 -11.36 -24.31 3.72
CA ALA A 152 -12.01 -23.21 4.45
C ALA A 152 -13.36 -22.82 3.84
N LEU A 153 -13.42 -22.84 2.51
CA LEU A 153 -14.61 -22.56 1.73
C LEU A 153 -15.23 -23.91 1.40
N GLY A 154 -16.23 -24.32 2.19
CA GLY A 154 -16.86 -25.64 2.09
C GLY A 154 -17.18 -26.05 0.65
N ILE A 155 -17.05 -27.35 0.38
CA ILE A 155 -17.33 -28.05 -0.88
C ILE A 155 -18.60 -27.51 -1.54
N GLY A 156 -18.46 -26.49 -2.38
CA GLY A 156 -19.62 -25.70 -2.82
C GLY A 156 -19.32 -24.26 -3.20
N ARG A 157 -18.21 -23.99 -3.90
CA ARG A 157 -18.21 -22.86 -4.85
C ARG A 157 -19.32 -23.15 -5.85
N ARG A 158 -20.51 -22.57 -5.64
CA ARG A 158 -21.47 -22.43 -6.73
C ARG A 158 -20.76 -21.59 -7.80
N GLU A 159 -20.54 -22.18 -8.96
CA GLU A 159 -19.82 -21.64 -10.13
C GLU A 159 -20.40 -20.33 -10.72
N TYR A 160 -21.23 -19.57 -9.98
CA TYR A 160 -22.02 -18.46 -10.50
C TYR A 160 -22.13 -17.24 -9.57
N ALA A 161 -21.06 -16.89 -8.86
CA ALA A 161 -21.01 -15.65 -8.08
C ALA A 161 -19.90 -14.69 -8.57
N ASP A 162 -19.77 -14.56 -9.89
CA ASP A 162 -19.12 -13.40 -10.48
C ASP A 162 -20.13 -12.24 -10.47
N GLY A 163 -19.85 -11.23 -9.63
CA GLY A 163 -20.48 -9.92 -9.70
C GLY A 163 -21.40 -9.60 -8.53
N PHE A 164 -21.14 -8.43 -7.93
CA PHE A 164 -21.85 -7.77 -6.83
C PHE A 164 -21.42 -8.17 -5.41
N ARG A 165 -20.39 -7.46 -4.91
CA ARG A 165 -20.32 -7.09 -3.49
C ARG A 165 -21.54 -6.21 -3.19
N ALA A 166 -22.61 -6.81 -2.63
CA ALA A 166 -23.69 -6.04 -2.05
C ALA A 166 -23.18 -5.43 -0.74
N SER A 167 -22.95 -4.11 -0.74
CA SER A 167 -22.73 -3.32 0.47
C SER A 167 -23.96 -3.44 1.37
N ILE A 168 -23.80 -4.07 2.53
CA ILE A 168 -24.83 -4.07 3.57
C ILE A 168 -24.53 -2.88 4.49
N ILE A 169 -25.47 -1.94 4.49
CA ILE A 169 -25.58 -0.79 5.41
C ILE A 169 -25.84 -1.30 6.83
#